data_AF-A0A938HIR4-F1
#
_entry.id   AF-A0A938HIR4-F1
#
_cell.length_a   1.000
_cell.length_b   1.000
_cell.length_c   1.000
_cell.angle_alpha   90.00
_cell.angle_beta   90.00
_cell.angle_gamma   90.00
#
_symmetry.space_group_name_H-M   'P 1'
#
loop_
_entity.id
_entity.type
_entity.pdbx_description
1 polymer ?
#
loop_
_entity_poly.entity_id
_entity_poly.type
_entity_poly.pdbx_seq_one_letter_code
_entity_poly.pdbx_strand_id
1 'polypeptide(L)'
;MRILGRRGHRAGLWATRAWLAIAVVALASACARPEPFVYKPAEFDRRNIGKPAPVPGIVQVCYHGPATSADAVLRLAEEECAKFGKSPQLIGQEITVCPMATPVAASYLCCPTTIDPNQRYRCSAAGGQVERLNNDQVREALAAQRRESRQQSR
;
A
#
# COMPACT_ATOMS: atom_id res chain seq x y z
N MET A 1 -50.00 48.71 -37.58
CA MET A 1 -49.49 47.42 -38.06
C MET A 1 -48.26 47.03 -37.25
N ARG A 2 -48.31 45.94 -36.46
CA ARG A 2 -47.16 45.39 -35.72
C ARG A 2 -46.87 43.99 -36.25
N ILE A 3 -45.75 43.81 -36.94
CA ILE A 3 -45.29 42.53 -37.46
C ILE A 3 -44.48 41.86 -36.35
N LEU A 4 -45.06 40.84 -35.70
CA LEU A 4 -44.37 39.99 -34.73
C LEU A 4 -43.52 38.97 -35.50
N GLY A 5 -42.22 39.23 -35.59
CA GLY A 5 -41.23 38.33 -36.16
C GLY A 5 -41.01 37.10 -35.28
N ARG A 6 -41.34 35.92 -35.80
CA ARG A 6 -41.01 34.61 -35.22
C ARG A 6 -39.49 34.44 -35.13
N ARG A 7 -38.92 34.52 -33.92
CA ARG A 7 -37.55 34.06 -33.66
C ARG A 7 -37.51 32.54 -33.73
N GLY A 8 -36.78 32.03 -34.72
CA GLY A 8 -36.66 30.61 -35.00
C GLY A 8 -35.94 29.84 -33.90
N HIS A 9 -36.54 28.70 -33.54
CA HIS A 9 -36.06 27.66 -32.62
C HIS A 9 -34.78 26.91 -33.08
N ARG A 10 -33.83 27.56 -33.76
CA ARG A 10 -32.58 26.89 -34.20
C ARG A 10 -31.51 26.75 -33.09
N ALA A 11 -31.71 27.37 -31.92
CA ALA A 11 -30.77 27.30 -30.79
C ALA A 11 -30.88 26.00 -29.94
N GLY A 12 -31.93 25.18 -30.13
CA GLY A 12 -32.19 24.01 -29.27
C GLY A 12 -31.29 22.80 -29.51
N LEU A 13 -30.84 22.57 -30.76
CA LEU A 13 -30.07 21.36 -31.11
C LEU A 13 -28.60 21.41 -30.68
N TRP A 14 -28.03 22.59 -30.43
CA TRP A 14 -26.65 22.71 -29.97
C TRP A 14 -26.53 22.52 -28.45
N ALA A 15 -27.50 23.02 -27.69
CA ALA A 15 -27.52 22.87 -26.24
C ALA A 15 -27.68 21.42 -25.79
N THR A 16 -28.54 20.63 -26.47
CA THR A 16 -28.76 19.22 -26.12
C THR A 16 -27.56 18.33 -26.42
N ARG A 17 -26.84 18.57 -27.52
CA ARG A 17 -25.61 17.84 -27.87
C ARG A 17 -24.47 18.15 -26.91
N ALA A 18 -24.36 19.39 -26.45
CA ALA A 18 -23.37 19.78 -25.44
C ALA A 18 -23.62 19.07 -24.09
N TRP A 19 -24.87 19.03 -23.62
CA TRP A 19 -25.22 18.31 -22.39
C TRP A 19 -24.96 16.81 -22.48
N LEU A 20 -25.27 16.19 -23.62
CA LEU A 20 -25.03 14.77 -23.82
C LEU A 20 -23.54 14.44 -23.87
N ALA A 21 -22.72 15.30 -24.49
CA ALA A 21 -21.26 15.16 -24.49
C ALA A 21 -20.68 15.29 -23.07
N ILE A 22 -21.16 16.25 -22.27
CA ILE A 22 -20.72 16.43 -20.87
C ILE A 22 -21.08 15.21 -20.02
N ALA A 23 -22.28 14.67 -20.18
CA ALA A 23 -22.71 13.47 -19.44
C ALA A 23 -21.83 12.25 -19.77
N VAL A 24 -21.48 12.05 -21.04
CA VAL A 24 -20.60 10.95 -21.47
C VAL A 24 -19.18 11.11 -20.89
N VAL A 25 -18.62 12.31 -20.90
CA VAL A 25 -17.29 12.58 -20.31
C VAL A 25 -17.31 12.38 -18.79
N ALA A 26 -18.37 12.83 -18.11
CA ALA A 26 -18.53 12.64 -16.66
C ALA A 26 -18.61 11.15 -16.28
N LEU A 27 -19.38 10.35 -17.04
CA LEU A 27 -19.48 8.90 -16.82
C LEU A 27 -18.14 8.17 -17.07
N ALA A 28 -17.34 8.63 -18.03
CA ALA A 28 -16.03 8.03 -18.30
C ALA A 28 -15.00 8.29 -17.17
N SER A 29 -15.12 9.41 -16.45
CA SER A 29 -14.21 9.75 -15.34
C SER A 29 -14.39 8.89 -14.08
N ALA A 30 -15.54 8.23 -13.93
CA ALA A 30 -15.83 7.37 -12.78
C ALA A 30 -15.11 6.01 -12.83
N CYS A 31 -14.51 5.65 -13.96
CA CYS A 31 -13.68 4.45 -14.12
C CYS A 31 -12.19 4.70 -13.83
N ALA A 32 -11.86 5.80 -13.14
CA ALA A 32 -10.49 6.08 -12.72
C ALA A 32 -9.98 4.94 -11.81
N ARG A 33 -8.83 4.38 -12.17
CA ARG A 33 -8.23 3.24 -11.46
C ARG A 33 -7.77 3.69 -10.08
N PRO A 34 -8.05 2.92 -9.01
CA PRO A 34 -7.63 3.28 -7.66
C PRO A 34 -6.10 3.26 -7.55
N GLU A 35 -5.55 4.29 -6.90
CA GLU A 35 -4.14 4.32 -6.54
C GLU A 35 -3.83 3.32 -5.42
N PRO A 36 -2.61 2.75 -5.38
CA PRO A 36 -2.20 1.88 -4.29
C PRO A 36 -2.18 2.64 -2.96
N PHE A 37 -2.55 1.98 -1.87
CA PHE A 37 -2.60 2.60 -0.54
C PHE A 37 -2.21 1.62 0.56
N VAL A 38 -1.82 2.15 1.71
CA VAL A 38 -1.44 1.36 2.88
C VAL A 38 -2.67 0.99 3.68
N TYR A 39 -2.92 -0.29 3.87
CA TYR A 39 -4.07 -0.80 4.62
C TYR A 39 -3.81 -0.73 6.13
N LYS A 40 -4.65 0.01 6.84
CA LYS A 40 -4.58 0.19 8.30
C LYS A 40 -5.91 -0.24 8.93
N PRO A 41 -6.09 -1.52 9.30
CA PRO A 41 -7.37 -2.02 9.80
C PRO A 41 -7.80 -1.32 11.11
N ALA A 42 -6.85 -0.86 11.91
CA ALA A 42 -7.12 -0.20 13.19
C ALA A 42 -7.39 1.32 13.08
N GLU A 43 -7.26 1.93 11.89
CA GLU A 43 -7.44 3.38 11.71
C GLU A 43 -8.89 3.82 11.95
N PHE A 44 -9.84 2.94 11.65
CA PHE A 44 -11.28 3.20 11.82
C PHE A 44 -11.86 2.62 13.12
N ASP A 45 -11.04 2.00 13.97
CA ASP A 45 -11.51 1.54 15.27
C ASP A 45 -11.67 2.72 16.23
N ARG A 46 -12.91 2.99 16.64
CA ARG A 46 -13.27 4.05 17.60
C ARG A 46 -12.45 3.98 18.90
N ARG A 47 -11.95 2.80 19.28
CA ARG A 47 -11.13 2.59 20.49
C ARG A 47 -9.70 3.13 20.38
N ASN A 48 -9.24 3.37 19.15
CA ASN A 48 -7.86 3.77 18.84
C ASN A 48 -7.74 5.14 18.18
N ILE A 49 -8.85 5.85 17.95
CA ILE A 49 -8.84 7.23 17.44
C ILE A 49 -7.99 8.12 18.36
N GLY A 50 -6.97 8.76 17.80
CA GLY A 50 -6.08 9.69 18.52
C GLY A 50 -4.90 9.05 19.25
N LYS A 51 -4.74 7.72 19.20
CA LYS A 51 -3.54 7.05 19.73
C LYS A 51 -2.49 6.91 18.63
N PRO A 52 -1.19 7.10 18.93
CA PRO A 52 -0.14 6.79 17.98
C PRO A 52 -0.23 5.30 17.62
N ALA A 53 -0.34 5.01 16.32
CA ALA A 53 -0.37 3.63 15.86
C ALA A 53 0.92 2.93 16.30
N PRO A 54 0.84 1.71 16.87
CA PRO A 54 2.04 0.96 17.21
C PRO A 54 2.87 0.72 15.95
N VAL A 55 4.20 0.76 16.09
CA VAL A 55 5.15 0.52 14.98
C VAL A 55 4.76 -0.77 14.27
N PRO A 56 4.27 -0.72 13.01
CA PRO A 56 3.89 -1.93 12.32
C PRO A 56 5.15 -2.73 12.06
N GLY A 57 5.25 -3.93 12.64
CA GLY A 57 6.22 -4.93 12.19
C GLY A 57 5.94 -5.33 10.75
N ILE A 58 4.67 -5.25 10.32
CA ILE A 58 4.19 -5.61 8.99
C ILE A 58 3.36 -4.46 8.42
N VAL A 59 3.72 -4.00 7.22
CA VAL A 59 2.96 -3.03 6.42
C VAL A 59 2.25 -3.78 5.30
N GLN A 60 0.96 -3.53 5.13
CA GLN A 60 0.19 -4.05 4.00
C GLN A 60 -0.12 -2.93 3.02
N VAL A 61 0.18 -3.17 1.75
CA VAL A 61 -0.15 -2.25 0.65
C VAL A 61 -1.18 -2.92 -0.24
N CYS A 62 -2.36 -2.31 -0.34
CA CYS A 62 -3.43 -2.71 -1.23
C CYS A 62 -3.25 -2.06 -2.59
N TYR A 63 -3.35 -2.84 -3.66
CA TYR A 63 -3.18 -2.35 -5.03
C TYR A 63 -3.99 -3.19 -6.03
N HIS A 64 -4.02 -2.72 -7.28
CA HIS A 64 -4.69 -3.41 -8.38
C HIS A 64 -3.65 -3.93 -9.38
N GLY A 65 -3.44 -5.25 -9.41
CA GLY A 65 -2.36 -5.91 -10.16
C GLY A 65 -2.11 -5.40 -11.59
N PRO A 66 -3.12 -5.35 -12.48
CA PRO A 66 -2.91 -4.90 -13.86
C PRO A 66 -2.66 -3.40 -14.03
N ALA A 67 -2.85 -2.59 -12.99
CA ALA A 67 -2.83 -1.13 -13.06
C ALA A 67 -1.66 -0.49 -12.32
N THR A 68 -1.02 -1.21 -11.40
CA THR A 68 0.00 -0.68 -10.51
C THR A 68 1.34 -1.36 -10.77
N SER A 69 2.43 -0.58 -10.87
CA SER A 69 3.78 -1.13 -10.94
C SER A 69 4.21 -1.66 -9.57
N ALA A 70 4.96 -2.77 -9.56
CA ALA A 70 5.54 -3.29 -8.32
C ALA A 70 6.46 -2.28 -7.62
N ASP A 71 7.12 -1.43 -8.40
CA ASP A 71 7.97 -0.33 -7.91
C ASP A 71 7.16 0.71 -7.11
N ALA A 72 5.97 1.08 -7.58
CA ALA A 72 5.11 2.02 -6.85
C ALA A 72 4.62 1.43 -5.52
N VAL A 73 4.31 0.13 -5.50
CA VAL A 73 3.91 -0.59 -4.28
C VAL A 73 5.08 -0.67 -3.29
N LEU A 74 6.28 -0.96 -3.78
CA LEU A 74 7.50 -1.01 -2.97
C LEU A 74 7.81 0.37 -2.37
N ARG A 75 7.75 1.43 -3.17
CA ARG A 75 8.01 2.80 -2.71
C ARG A 75 7.06 3.22 -1.59
N LEU A 76 5.77 2.87 -1.68
CA LEU A 76 4.80 3.07 -0.61
C LEU A 76 5.17 2.33 0.69
N ALA A 77 5.64 1.08 0.56
CA ALA A 77 6.11 0.32 1.71
C ALA A 77 7.40 0.92 2.31
N GLU A 78 8.31 1.42 1.47
CA GLU A 78 9.54 2.09 1.89
C GLU A 78 9.23 3.37 2.66
N GLU A 79 8.36 4.22 2.13
CA GLU A 79 7.92 5.45 2.78
C GLU A 79 7.31 5.19 4.16
N GLU A 80 6.51 4.14 4.31
CA GLU A 80 5.94 3.77 5.62
C GLU A 80 6.96 3.19 6.59
N CYS A 81 7.81 2.25 6.15
CA CYS A 81 8.83 1.66 7.03
C CYS A 81 9.92 2.68 7.40
N ALA A 82 10.26 3.61 6.50
CA ALA A 82 11.26 4.65 6.70
C ALA A 82 10.88 5.62 7.82
N LYS A 83 9.59 5.84 8.09
CA LYS A 83 9.11 6.61 9.26
C LYS A 83 9.65 6.07 10.59
N PHE A 84 10.03 4.80 10.62
CA PHE A 84 10.57 4.11 11.78
C PHE A 84 12.06 3.72 11.62
N GLY A 85 12.74 4.21 10.57
CA GLY A 85 14.13 3.87 10.29
C GLY A 85 14.34 2.41 9.86
N LYS A 86 13.34 1.80 9.23
CA LYS A 86 13.34 0.39 8.81
C LYS A 86 13.24 0.27 7.29
N SER A 87 13.73 -0.83 6.73
CA SER A 87 13.56 -1.16 5.31
C SER A 87 12.45 -2.20 5.12
N PRO A 88 11.63 -2.11 4.07
CA PRO A 88 10.60 -3.11 3.81
C PRO A 88 11.19 -4.36 3.17
N GLN A 89 10.66 -5.53 3.53
CA GLN A 89 10.95 -6.81 2.88
C GLN A 89 9.65 -7.53 2.53
N LEU A 90 9.49 -7.91 1.26
CA LEU A 90 8.28 -8.59 0.81
C LEU A 90 8.18 -9.97 1.46
N ILE A 91 7.10 -10.19 2.21
CA ILE A 91 6.79 -11.48 2.85
C ILE A 91 5.90 -12.32 1.94
N GLY A 92 4.95 -11.67 1.25
CA GLY A 92 4.00 -12.37 0.41
C GLY A 92 2.90 -11.46 -0.11
N GLN A 93 2.02 -12.05 -0.92
CA GLN A 93 0.87 -11.38 -1.48
C GLN A 93 -0.38 -12.23 -1.25
N GLU A 94 -1.50 -11.59 -0.93
CA GLU A 94 -2.79 -12.24 -0.69
C GLU A 94 -3.94 -11.41 -1.27
N ILE A 95 -5.09 -12.02 -1.54
CA ILE A 95 -6.21 -11.36 -2.23
C ILE A 95 -7.47 -11.17 -1.38
N THR A 96 -7.40 -11.52 -0.09
CA THR A 96 -8.56 -11.61 0.80
C THR A 96 -8.71 -10.46 1.77
N VAL A 97 -7.66 -9.62 1.93
CA VAL A 97 -7.63 -8.59 2.97
C VAL A 97 -8.06 -7.22 2.44
N CYS A 98 -7.76 -6.93 1.18
CA CYS A 98 -8.03 -5.62 0.60
C CYS A 98 -9.47 -5.48 0.03
N PRO A 99 -9.97 -4.24 -0.14
CA PRO A 99 -11.26 -4.00 -0.77
C PRO A 99 -11.33 -4.53 -2.21
N MET A 100 -12.56 -4.80 -2.69
CA MET A 100 -12.81 -5.31 -4.04
C MET A 100 -12.20 -4.44 -5.17
N ALA A 101 -12.05 -3.14 -4.96
CA ALA A 101 -11.44 -2.23 -5.93
C ALA A 101 -9.91 -2.42 -6.08
N THR A 102 -9.24 -2.91 -5.05
CA THR A 102 -7.79 -3.14 -5.00
C THR A 102 -7.55 -4.53 -4.42
N PRO A 103 -7.84 -5.60 -5.15
CA PRO A 103 -7.98 -6.93 -4.56
C PRO A 103 -6.67 -7.52 -4.07
N VAL A 104 -5.51 -6.98 -4.45
CA VAL A 104 -4.20 -7.57 -4.10
C VAL A 104 -3.59 -6.81 -2.93
N ALA A 105 -3.23 -7.54 -1.88
CA ALA A 105 -2.46 -7.08 -0.74
C ALA A 105 -1.01 -7.56 -0.86
N ALA A 106 -0.04 -6.65 -0.89
CA ALA A 106 1.37 -6.98 -0.69
C ALA A 106 1.74 -6.73 0.77
N SER A 107 2.23 -7.76 1.46
CA SER A 107 2.65 -7.68 2.85
C SER A 107 4.17 -7.55 2.94
N TYR A 108 4.63 -6.48 3.59
CA TYR A 108 6.04 -6.18 3.80
C TYR A 108 6.38 -6.22 5.29
N LEU A 109 7.48 -6.87 5.65
CA LEU A 109 8.06 -6.79 6.98
C LEU A 109 8.93 -5.54 7.05
N CYS A 110 8.70 -4.66 8.02
CA CYS A 110 9.64 -3.57 8.29
C CYS A 110 10.82 -4.11 9.10
N CYS A 111 11.93 -4.30 8.40
CA CYS A 111 13.17 -4.83 8.92
C CYS A 111 14.03 -3.73 9.56
N PRO A 112 14.46 -3.89 10.82
CA PRO A 112 15.48 -3.03 11.37
C PRO A 112 16.79 -3.19 10.59
N THR A 113 17.53 -2.10 10.43
CA THR A 113 18.89 -2.12 9.87
C THR A 113 19.88 -2.83 10.80
N THR A 114 19.50 -3.03 12.07
CA THR A 114 20.25 -3.75 13.10
C THR A 114 19.57 -5.09 13.42
N ILE A 115 20.35 -6.16 13.60
CA ILE A 115 19.84 -7.51 13.89
C ILE A 115 19.17 -7.51 15.27
N ASP A 116 17.84 -7.60 15.32
CA ASP A 116 17.08 -7.76 16.55
C ASP A 116 16.95 -9.27 16.89
N PRO A 117 17.56 -9.76 17.98
CA PRO A 117 17.53 -11.18 18.35
C PRO A 117 16.14 -11.68 18.78
N ASN A 118 15.18 -10.77 18.98
CA ASN A 118 13.82 -11.12 19.38
C ASN A 118 12.85 -11.21 18.19
N GLN A 119 13.27 -10.88 16.97
CA GLN A 119 12.46 -11.07 15.78
C GLN A 119 12.59 -12.50 15.24
N ARG A 120 11.44 -13.19 15.08
CA ARG A 120 11.34 -14.52 14.48
C ARG A 120 11.58 -14.56 12.97
N TYR A 121 11.81 -13.42 12.34
CA TYR A 121 12.02 -13.29 10.91
C TYR A 121 13.43 -12.74 10.69
N ARG A 122 14.27 -13.44 9.92
CA ARG A 122 15.53 -12.86 9.46
C ARG A 122 15.24 -11.99 8.25
N CYS A 123 15.63 -10.74 8.36
CA CYS A 123 15.70 -9.84 7.25
C CYS A 123 16.91 -10.23 6.38
N SER A 124 16.65 -10.59 5.12
CA SER A 124 17.73 -10.84 4.16
C SER A 124 18.48 -9.54 3.88
N ALA A 125 19.80 -9.51 4.10
CA ALA A 125 20.61 -8.32 3.83
C ALA A 125 20.57 -7.89 2.34
N ALA A 126 20.16 -8.79 1.44
CA ALA A 126 20.10 -8.57 0.00
C ALA A 126 18.71 -8.13 -0.52
N GLY A 127 17.74 -7.84 0.36
CA GLY A 127 16.40 -7.42 -0.07
C GLY A 127 15.58 -8.53 -0.75
N GLY A 128 15.84 -9.79 -0.40
CA GLY A 128 15.12 -10.96 -0.92
C GLY A 128 13.87 -11.34 -0.13
N GLN A 129 13.28 -12.48 -0.49
CA GLN A 129 12.14 -13.07 0.23
C GLN A 129 12.54 -13.38 1.69
N VAL A 130 11.60 -13.17 2.62
CA VAL A 130 11.79 -13.51 4.03
C VAL A 130 11.84 -15.03 4.18
N GLU A 131 13.01 -15.57 4.50
CA GLU A 131 13.15 -17.00 4.80
C GLU A 131 12.64 -17.27 6.21
N ARG A 132 11.64 -18.17 6.32
CA ARG A 132 11.12 -18.61 7.61
C ARG A 132 12.16 -19.51 8.26
N LEU A 133 12.84 -19.02 9.30
CA LEU A 133 13.79 -19.85 10.03
C LEU A 133 13.05 -20.95 10.80
N ASN A 134 13.58 -22.17 10.71
CA ASN A 134 13.18 -23.26 11.60
C ASN A 134 13.75 -23.02 13.02
N ASN A 135 13.15 -23.62 14.05
CA ASN A 135 13.55 -23.45 15.45
C ASN A 135 15.04 -23.78 15.68
N ASP A 136 15.59 -24.74 14.93
CA ASP A 136 17.00 -25.14 15.04
C ASP A 136 17.94 -24.04 14.51
N GLN A 137 17.59 -23.42 13.37
CA GLN A 137 18.35 -22.31 12.79
C GLN A 137 18.34 -21.08 13.71
N VAL A 138 17.21 -20.83 14.40
CA VAL A 138 17.11 -19.75 15.39
C VAL A 138 18.09 -20.00 16.55
N ARG A 139 18.14 -21.23 17.08
CA ARG A 139 19.06 -21.61 18.15
C ARG A 139 20.53 -21.46 17.72
N GLU A 140 20.85 -21.86 16.50
CA GLU A 140 22.21 -21.74 15.96
C GLU A 140 22.64 -20.28 15.76
N ALA A 141 21.77 -19.43 15.22
CA ALA A 141 22.02 -18.00 15.06
C ALA A 141 22.23 -17.29 16.42
N LEU A 142 21.40 -17.62 17.42
CA LEU A 142 21.55 -17.12 18.80
C LEU A 142 22.87 -17.58 19.44
N ALA A 143 23.29 -18.83 19.17
CA ALA A 143 24.56 -19.34 19.65
C ALA A 143 25.75 -18.62 19.00
N ALA A 144 25.67 -18.29 17.72
CA ALA A 144 26.71 -17.53 17.00
C ALA A 144 26.88 -16.11 17.57
N GLN A 145 25.79 -15.35 17.77
CA GLN A 145 25.85 -14.01 18.38
C GLN A 145 26.47 -14.01 19.79
N ARG A 146 26.19 -15.06 20.59
CA ARG A 146 26.80 -15.21 21.92
C ARG A 146 28.31 -15.42 21.87
N ARG A 147 28.84 -15.97 20.77
CA ARG A 147 30.29 -16.14 20.58
C ARG A 147 30.94 -14.82 20.20
N GLU A 148 30.33 -14.08 19.28
CA GLU A 148 30.82 -12.76 18.83
C GLU A 148 30.86 -11.75 19.99
N SER A 149 29.78 -11.67 20.77
CA SER A 149 29.72 -10.79 21.95
C SER A 149 30.80 -11.09 23.01
N ARG A 150 31.20 -12.37 23.17
CA ARG A 150 32.32 -12.75 24.05
C ARG A 150 33.69 -12.39 23.46
N GLN A 151 33.84 -12.37 22.14
CA GLN A 151 35.08 -11.93 21.51
C GLN A 151 35.25 -10.42 21.62
N GLN A 152 34.15 -9.67 21.57
CA GLN A 152 34.17 -8.20 21.66
C GLN A 152 34.39 -7.67 23.08
N SER A 153 34.25 -8.53 24.10
CA SER A 153 34.51 -8.19 25.51
C SER A 153 35.92 -8.56 25.97
N ARG A 154 36.80 -9.02 25.08
CA ARG A 154 38.22 -9.27 25.34
C ARG A 154 39.07 -8.22 24.64
#